data_AF-A0A899G271-F1
#
_entry.id   AF-A0A899G271-F1
#
_cell.length_a   1.000
_cell.length_b   1.000
_cell.length_c   1.000
_cell.angle_alpha   90.00
_cell.angle_beta   90.00
_cell.angle_gamma   90.00
#
_symmetry.space_group_name_H-M   'P 1'
#
loop_
_entity.id
_entity.type
_entity.pdbx_description
1 polymer ?
#
loop_
_entity_poly.entity_id
_entity_poly.type
_entity_poly.pdbx_seq_one_letter_code
_entity_poly.pdbx_strand_id
1 'polypeptide(L)'
;MKTSWIVGIALSSALAFGIGYAIHFDYKRRNDAAFRRKLRRDKKKLSRAQKAEAQHQEEVLAQAIRKAYHEVQRCTLPHLVEEREQFFMQEVAKGEGLYAQGSHKFIEAASCFFRALKVYPNQMELMVIYEKTIPKEVNAIIVKLLQLDKSTNASKNIEETLE
;
A
#
# COMPACT_ATOMS: atom_id res chain seq x y z
N MET A 1 -52.51 -30.72 -24.43
CA MET A 1 -53.08 -29.36 -24.63
C MET A 1 -53.30 -28.60 -23.31
N LYS A 2 -53.90 -29.20 -22.27
CA LYS A 2 -54.19 -28.52 -20.98
C LYS A 2 -52.94 -28.06 -20.20
N THR A 3 -51.84 -28.81 -20.26
CA THR A 3 -50.58 -28.49 -19.57
C THR A 3 -49.87 -27.26 -20.14
N SER A 4 -49.91 -27.06 -21.46
CA SER A 4 -49.31 -25.88 -22.12
C SER A 4 -50.03 -24.58 -21.71
N TRP A 5 -51.36 -24.62 -21.55
CA TRP A 5 -52.14 -23.49 -21.07
C TRP A 5 -51.83 -23.12 -19.61
N ILE A 6 -51.66 -24.14 -18.75
CA ILE A 6 -51.30 -23.94 -17.32
C ILE A 6 -49.91 -23.30 -17.21
N VAL A 7 -48.93 -23.75 -18.01
CA VAL A 7 -47.58 -23.16 -18.05
C VAL A 7 -47.61 -21.73 -18.56
N GLY A 8 -48.39 -21.44 -19.60
CA GLY A 8 -48.54 -20.09 -20.15
C GLY A 8 -49.12 -19.10 -19.13
N ILE A 9 -50.15 -19.50 -18.39
CA ILE A 9 -50.73 -18.68 -17.32
C ILE A 9 -49.71 -18.44 -16.21
N ALA A 10 -49.03 -19.48 -15.73
CA ALA A 10 -48.08 -19.36 -14.63
C ALA A 10 -46.92 -18.41 -14.97
N LEU A 11 -46.38 -18.49 -16.20
CA LEU A 11 -45.31 -17.62 -16.67
C LEU A 11 -45.76 -16.15 -16.75
N SER A 12 -46.96 -15.91 -17.29
CA SER A 12 -47.56 -14.58 -17.42
C SER A 12 -47.81 -13.94 -16.04
N SER A 13 -48.35 -14.71 -15.09
CA SER A 13 -48.55 -14.23 -13.72
C SER A 13 -47.24 -13.91 -13.03
N ALA A 14 -46.23 -14.77 -13.12
CA ALA A 14 -44.91 -14.51 -12.53
C ALA A 14 -44.26 -13.23 -13.10
N LEU A 15 -44.38 -13.01 -14.42
CA LEU A 15 -43.87 -11.81 -15.06
C LEU A 15 -44.60 -10.55 -14.57
N ALA A 16 -45.93 -10.59 -14.47
CA ALA A 16 -46.75 -9.49 -13.99
C ALA A 16 -46.40 -9.13 -12.53
N PHE A 17 -46.25 -10.12 -11.66
CA PHE A 17 -45.81 -9.89 -10.27
C PHE A 17 -44.38 -9.34 -10.19
N GLY A 18 -43.46 -9.84 -11.02
CA GLY A 18 -42.09 -9.34 -11.09
C GLY A 18 -42.03 -7.87 -11.49
N ILE A 19 -42.76 -7.49 -12.55
CA ILE A 19 -42.82 -6.10 -13.02
C ILE A 19 -43.52 -5.21 -11.99
N GLY A 20 -44.63 -5.66 -11.41
CA GLY A 20 -45.34 -4.93 -10.36
C GLY A 20 -44.46 -4.69 -9.14
N TYR A 21 -43.71 -5.70 -8.70
CA TYR A 21 -42.75 -5.55 -7.61
C TYR A 21 -41.61 -4.59 -7.96
N ALA A 22 -41.08 -4.65 -9.19
CA ALA A 22 -40.04 -3.74 -9.64
C ALA A 22 -40.50 -2.27 -9.62
N ILE A 23 -41.72 -2.00 -10.09
CA ILE A 23 -42.33 -0.65 -10.06
C ILE A 23 -42.54 -0.20 -8.62
N HIS A 24 -43.14 -1.03 -7.78
CA HIS A 24 -43.34 -0.72 -6.35
C HIS A 24 -42.01 -0.48 -5.63
N PHE A 25 -40.99 -1.29 -5.93
CA PHE A 25 -39.66 -1.16 -5.37
C PHE A 25 -38.99 0.15 -5.81
N ASP A 26 -39.06 0.54 -7.09
CA ASP A 26 -38.50 1.82 -7.55
C ASP A 26 -39.24 3.02 -6.95
N TYR A 27 -40.57 2.94 -6.81
CA TYR A 27 -41.36 3.96 -6.12
C TYR A 27 -40.93 4.10 -4.65
N LYS A 28 -40.83 2.99 -3.91
CA LYS A 28 -40.38 2.98 -2.52
C LYS A 28 -38.95 3.50 -2.39
N ARG A 29 -38.06 3.12 -3.31
CA ARG A 29 -36.67 3.59 -3.36
C ARG A 29 -36.57 5.12 -3.49
N ARG A 30 -37.45 5.74 -4.27
CA ARG A 30 -37.44 7.19 -4.53
C ARG A 30 -38.16 8.01 -3.46
N ASN A 31 -39.30 7.53 -2.95
CA ASN A 31 -40.15 8.29 -2.01
C ASN A 31 -39.87 8.03 -0.52
N ASP A 32 -39.22 6.92 -0.14
CA ASP A 32 -38.98 6.62 1.28
C ASP A 32 -37.75 7.35 1.84
N ALA A 33 -37.99 8.31 2.74
CA ALA A 33 -36.93 9.06 3.42
C ALA A 33 -36.07 8.18 4.33
N ALA A 34 -36.64 7.18 4.99
CA ALA A 34 -35.92 6.26 5.87
C ALA A 34 -34.97 5.37 5.07
N PHE A 35 -35.40 4.90 3.90
CA PHE A 35 -34.57 4.12 2.97
C PHE A 35 -33.35 4.93 2.50
N ARG A 36 -33.54 6.18 2.03
CA ARG A 36 -32.43 7.05 1.61
C ARG A 36 -31.45 7.33 2.76
N ARG A 37 -31.96 7.55 3.97
CA ARG A 37 -31.12 7.73 5.18
C ARG A 37 -30.33 6.46 5.51
N LYS A 38 -30.92 5.26 5.33
CA LYS A 38 -30.21 3.99 5.51
C LYS A 38 -29.09 3.84 4.48
N LEU A 39 -29.37 4.05 3.19
CA LEU A 39 -28.36 3.94 2.13
C LEU A 39 -27.18 4.91 2.33
N ARG A 40 -27.45 6.16 2.74
CA ARG A 40 -26.38 7.12 3.08
C ARG A 40 -25.53 6.65 4.26
N ARG A 41 -26.16 6.08 5.31
CA ARG A 41 -25.46 5.51 6.46
C ARG A 41 -24.59 4.32 6.03
N ASP A 42 -25.12 3.42 5.22
CA ASP A 42 -24.39 2.23 4.76
C ASP A 42 -23.21 2.62 3.87
N LYS A 43 -23.40 3.55 2.92
CA LYS A 43 -22.30 4.14 2.13
C LYS A 43 -21.23 4.78 3.02
N LYS A 44 -21.63 5.53 4.06
CA LYS A 44 -20.71 6.15 5.01
C LYS A 44 -19.97 5.10 5.87
N LYS A 45 -20.62 4.00 6.23
CA LYS A 45 -20.00 2.89 6.95
C LYS A 45 -18.96 2.18 6.10
N LEU A 46 -19.30 1.86 4.84
CA LEU A 46 -18.37 1.24 3.90
C LEU A 46 -17.16 2.13 3.63
N SER A 47 -17.38 3.43 3.38
CA SER A 47 -16.25 4.35 3.16
C SER A 47 -15.39 4.54 4.40
N ARG A 48 -15.97 4.52 5.61
CA ARG A 48 -15.22 4.52 6.86
C ARG A 48 -14.43 3.23 7.06
N ALA A 49 -15.02 2.08 6.77
CA ALA A 49 -14.34 0.78 6.86
C ALA A 49 -13.14 0.71 5.89
N GLN A 50 -13.34 1.08 4.62
CA GLN A 50 -12.26 1.14 3.62
C GLN A 50 -11.13 2.09 4.04
N LYS A 51 -11.47 3.27 4.60
CA LYS A 51 -10.46 4.20 5.11
C LYS A 51 -9.71 3.62 6.31
N ALA A 52 -10.42 2.98 7.24
CA ALA A 52 -9.80 2.35 8.40
C ALA A 52 -8.89 1.18 7.99
N GLU A 53 -9.30 0.37 7.01
CA GLU A 53 -8.47 -0.70 6.45
C GLU A 53 -7.21 -0.15 5.76
N ALA A 54 -7.34 0.91 4.96
CA ALA A 54 -6.19 1.55 4.31
C ALA A 54 -5.23 2.17 5.33
N GLN A 55 -5.76 2.84 6.36
CA GLN A 55 -4.96 3.40 7.46
C GLN A 55 -4.24 2.29 8.23
N HIS A 56 -4.93 1.20 8.53
CA HIS A 56 -4.33 0.06 9.22
C HIS A 56 -3.22 -0.59 8.39
N GLN A 57 -3.43 -0.78 7.09
CA GLN A 57 -2.40 -1.28 6.18
C GLN A 57 -1.19 -0.35 6.12
N GLU A 58 -1.41 0.96 6.08
CA GLU A 58 -0.34 1.96 6.10
C GLU A 58 0.45 1.93 7.42
N GLU A 59 -0.23 1.83 8.56
CA GLU A 59 0.40 1.71 9.88
C GLU A 59 1.24 0.43 10.00
N VAL A 60 0.71 -0.71 9.55
CA VAL A 60 1.44 -1.99 9.54
C VAL A 60 2.68 -1.90 8.65
N LEU A 61 2.55 -1.31 7.46
CA LEU A 61 3.68 -1.07 6.56
C LEU A 61 4.71 -0.13 7.22
N ALA A 62 4.28 0.96 7.83
CA ALA A 62 5.17 1.92 8.51
C ALA A 62 5.93 1.26 9.67
N GLN A 63 5.27 0.39 10.45
CA GLN A 63 5.92 -0.39 11.50
C GLN A 63 6.96 -1.37 10.94
N ALA A 64 6.65 -2.07 9.84
CA ALA A 64 7.59 -2.97 9.19
C ALA A 64 8.82 -2.22 8.65
N ILE A 65 8.63 -1.05 8.04
CA ILE A 65 9.72 -0.19 7.56
C ILE A 65 10.60 0.29 8.72
N ARG A 66 10.00 0.70 9.85
CA ARG A 66 10.76 1.09 11.05
C ARG A 66 11.62 -0.06 11.59
N LYS A 67 11.06 -1.28 11.65
CA LYS A 67 11.84 -2.47 12.06
C LYS A 67 13.03 -2.70 11.12
N ALA A 68 12.78 -2.69 9.81
CA ALA A 68 13.82 -2.84 8.80
C ALA A 68 14.90 -1.73 8.88
N TYR A 69 14.52 -0.50 9.21
CA TYR A 69 15.46 0.60 9.44
C TYR A 69 16.40 0.32 10.62
N HIS A 70 15.86 -0.13 11.75
CA HIS A 70 16.68 -0.47 12.92
C HIS A 70 17.61 -1.66 12.65
N GLU A 71 17.21 -2.60 11.81
CA GLU A 71 18.08 -3.69 11.37
C GLU A 71 19.24 -3.19 10.52
N VAL A 72 18.98 -2.27 9.58
CA VAL A 72 20.03 -1.67 8.76
C VAL A 72 21.03 -0.86 9.59
N GLN A 73 20.56 -0.10 10.59
CA GLN A 73 21.41 0.66 11.52
C GLN A 73 22.44 -0.22 12.27
N ARG A 74 22.15 -1.50 12.46
CA ARG A 74 23.07 -2.43 13.14
C ARG A 74 24.17 -2.97 12.24
N CYS A 75 24.03 -2.83 10.92
CA CYS A 75 25.07 -3.26 9.98
C CYS A 75 26.22 -2.25 9.97
N THR A 76 27.45 -2.74 10.10
CA THR A 76 28.65 -1.92 9.91
C THR A 76 28.86 -1.61 8.44
N LEU A 77 28.98 -0.33 8.11
CA LEU A 77 29.29 0.12 6.76
C LEU A 77 30.82 0.09 6.55
N PRO A 78 31.33 -0.38 5.40
CA PRO A 78 32.76 -0.39 5.13
C PRO A 78 33.31 1.04 5.07
N HIS A 79 34.55 1.21 5.56
CA HIS A 79 35.22 2.51 5.62
C HIS A 79 36.20 2.73 4.46
N LEU A 80 36.84 1.66 3.96
CA LEU A 80 37.74 1.74 2.82
C LEU A 80 37.00 2.00 1.50
N VAL A 81 37.62 2.74 0.60
CA VAL A 81 37.05 3.11 -0.70
C VAL A 81 36.77 1.87 -1.56
N GLU A 82 37.72 0.94 -1.62
CA GLU A 82 37.62 -0.29 -2.41
C GLU A 82 36.52 -1.22 -1.87
N GLU A 83 36.43 -1.35 -0.55
CA GLU A 83 35.39 -2.16 0.10
C GLU A 83 33.99 -1.56 -0.07
N ARG A 84 33.88 -0.22 -0.12
CA ARG A 84 32.61 0.49 -0.33
C ARG A 84 32.04 0.23 -1.74
N GLU A 85 32.88 0.21 -2.76
CA GLU A 85 32.44 -0.08 -4.12
C GLU A 85 31.93 -1.53 -4.24
N GLN A 86 32.68 -2.49 -3.69
CA GLN A 86 32.25 -3.89 -3.68
C GLN A 86 30.95 -4.09 -2.91
N PHE A 87 30.83 -3.48 -1.73
CA PHE A 87 29.63 -3.53 -0.92
C PHE A 87 28.43 -2.91 -1.64
N PHE A 88 28.63 -1.76 -2.31
CA PHE A 88 27.60 -1.11 -3.11
C PHE A 88 27.07 -2.07 -4.19
N MET A 89 27.96 -2.67 -4.99
CA MET A 89 27.58 -3.57 -6.08
C MET A 89 26.84 -4.81 -5.56
N GLN A 90 27.30 -5.39 -4.44
CA GLN A 90 26.63 -6.54 -3.81
C GLN A 90 25.24 -6.20 -3.31
N GLU A 91 25.06 -5.05 -2.65
CA GLU A 91 23.77 -4.62 -2.11
C GLU A 91 22.77 -4.26 -3.22
N VAL A 92 23.23 -3.61 -4.30
CA VAL A 92 22.38 -3.33 -5.48
C VAL A 92 21.93 -4.63 -6.13
N ALA A 93 22.85 -5.55 -6.44
CA ALA A 93 22.51 -6.83 -7.05
C ALA A 93 21.57 -7.66 -6.17
N LYS A 94 21.79 -7.67 -4.85
CA LYS A 94 20.91 -8.33 -3.88
C LYS A 94 19.52 -7.69 -3.84
N GLY A 95 19.45 -6.36 -3.84
CA GLY A 95 18.19 -5.61 -3.89
C GLY A 95 17.39 -5.92 -5.15
N GLU A 96 18.05 -5.98 -6.30
CA GLU A 96 17.45 -6.37 -7.59
C GLU A 96 16.91 -7.79 -7.58
N GLY A 97 17.71 -8.74 -7.10
CA GLY A 97 17.28 -10.12 -6.95
C GLY A 97 16.09 -10.28 -6.00
N LEU A 98 15.98 -9.45 -4.95
CA LEU A 98 14.90 -9.50 -3.98
C LEU A 98 13.59 -8.94 -4.53
N TYR A 99 13.56 -7.77 -5.15
CA TYR A 99 12.29 -7.25 -5.68
C TYR A 99 11.80 -8.04 -6.90
N ALA A 100 12.70 -8.72 -7.63
CA ALA A 100 12.32 -9.64 -8.70
C ALA A 100 11.50 -10.86 -8.18
N GLN A 101 11.62 -11.21 -6.89
CA GLN A 101 10.85 -12.29 -6.25
C GLN A 101 9.41 -11.88 -5.89
N GLY A 102 9.07 -10.59 -5.98
CA GLY A 102 7.72 -10.08 -5.78
C GLY A 102 7.51 -9.25 -4.51
N SER A 103 6.27 -8.83 -4.29
CA SER A 103 5.89 -7.77 -3.34
C SER A 103 6.27 -8.04 -1.88
N HIS A 104 6.30 -9.30 -1.46
CA HIS A 104 6.67 -9.69 -0.09
C HIS A 104 8.14 -9.37 0.26
N LYS A 105 9.02 -9.22 -0.73
CA LYS A 105 10.44 -8.89 -0.57
C LYS A 105 10.77 -7.42 -0.77
N PHE A 106 9.79 -6.55 -1.04
CA PHE A 106 10.05 -5.14 -1.35
C PHE A 106 10.70 -4.36 -0.21
N ILE A 107 10.36 -4.69 1.04
CA ILE A 107 10.99 -4.04 2.22
C ILE A 107 12.45 -4.45 2.33
N GLU A 108 12.75 -5.75 2.19
CA GLU A 108 14.13 -6.26 2.22
C GLU A 108 14.97 -5.71 1.07
N ALA A 109 14.39 -5.61 -0.13
CA ALA A 109 15.02 -5.00 -1.29
C ALA A 109 15.35 -3.52 -1.03
N ALA A 110 14.38 -2.75 -0.54
CA ALA A 110 14.57 -1.34 -0.19
C ALA A 110 15.66 -1.14 0.88
N SER A 111 15.75 -2.04 1.87
CA SER A 111 16.84 -2.02 2.85
C SER A 111 18.22 -2.20 2.20
N CYS A 112 18.34 -3.03 1.16
CA CYS A 112 19.61 -3.19 0.43
C CYS A 112 19.98 -1.90 -0.32
N PHE A 113 19.04 -1.32 -1.06
CA PHE A 113 19.27 -0.04 -1.76
C PHE A 113 19.57 1.12 -0.82
N PHE A 114 18.96 1.13 0.37
CA PHE A 114 19.25 2.13 1.38
C PHE A 114 20.68 1.99 1.94
N ARG A 115 21.17 0.77 2.15
CA ARG A 115 22.59 0.52 2.49
C ARG A 115 23.53 0.99 1.38
N ALA A 116 23.21 0.69 0.13
CA ALA A 116 23.95 1.15 -1.04
C ALA A 116 24.00 2.69 -1.13
N LEU A 117 22.88 3.37 -0.85
CA LEU A 117 22.83 4.84 -0.78
C LEU A 117 23.78 5.42 0.27
N LYS A 118 23.94 4.76 1.42
CA LYS A 118 24.80 5.25 2.50
C LYS A 118 26.29 5.21 2.17
N VAL A 119 26.71 4.25 1.35
CA VAL A 119 28.12 4.15 0.92
C VAL A 119 28.43 4.97 -0.33
N TYR A 120 27.43 5.42 -1.07
CA TYR A 120 27.63 6.18 -2.31
C TYR A 120 27.98 7.66 -2.05
N PRO A 121 28.98 8.24 -2.74
CA PRO A 121 29.46 9.60 -2.47
C PRO A 121 28.43 10.69 -2.79
N ASN A 122 27.60 10.52 -3.83
CA ASN A 122 26.57 11.47 -4.23
C ASN A 122 25.16 10.87 -4.16
N GLN A 123 24.55 10.91 -2.98
CA GLN A 123 23.25 10.26 -2.72
C GLN A 123 22.11 10.77 -3.61
N MET A 124 22.14 12.06 -3.97
CA MET A 124 21.08 12.67 -4.77
C MET A 124 21.07 12.14 -6.20
N GLU A 125 22.23 11.95 -6.81
CA GLU A 125 22.37 11.39 -8.15
C GLU A 125 21.87 9.94 -8.19
N LEU A 126 22.29 9.12 -7.22
CA LEU A 126 21.86 7.72 -7.14
C LEU A 126 20.33 7.61 -6.93
N MET A 127 19.74 8.52 -6.16
CA MET A 127 18.29 8.56 -5.98
C MET A 127 17.54 8.82 -7.29
N VAL A 128 18.06 9.70 -8.16
CA VAL A 128 17.47 9.96 -9.49
C VAL A 128 17.54 8.73 -10.39
N ILE A 129 18.60 7.94 -10.28
CA ILE A 129 18.73 6.67 -11.00
C ILE A 129 17.67 5.69 -10.50
N TYR A 130 17.54 5.52 -9.18
CA TYR A 130 16.54 4.62 -8.58
C TYR A 130 15.11 4.98 -8.95
N GLU A 131 14.78 6.27 -9.06
CA GLU A 131 13.46 6.70 -9.52
C GLU A 131 13.12 6.19 -10.94
N LYS A 132 14.13 6.01 -11.79
CA LYS A 132 13.97 5.56 -13.18
C LYS A 132 14.08 4.05 -13.35
N THR A 133 14.90 3.38 -12.54
CA THR A 133 15.26 1.97 -12.76
C THR A 133 14.55 1.00 -11.81
N ILE A 134 14.10 1.45 -10.65
CA ILE A 134 13.50 0.60 -9.61
C ILE A 134 11.96 0.73 -9.62
N PRO A 135 11.19 -0.35 -9.34
CA PRO A 135 9.75 -0.26 -9.16
C PRO A 135 9.32 0.81 -8.15
N LYS A 136 8.21 1.51 -8.45
CA LYS A 136 7.72 2.65 -7.67
C LYS A 136 7.45 2.30 -6.21
N GLU A 137 6.98 1.09 -5.95
CA GLU A 137 6.64 0.58 -4.63
C GLU A 137 7.88 0.44 -3.75
N VAL A 138 8.97 -0.09 -4.32
CA VAL A 138 10.27 -0.23 -3.62
C VAL A 138 10.88 1.16 -3.41
N ASN A 139 10.85 2.02 -4.42
CA ASN A 139 11.37 3.37 -4.32
C ASN A 139 10.65 4.20 -3.23
N ALA A 140 9.32 4.08 -3.12
CA ALA A 140 8.56 4.72 -2.06
C ALA A 140 9.00 4.29 -0.65
N ILE A 141 9.41 3.02 -0.47
CA ILE A 141 9.94 2.52 0.80
C ILE A 141 11.34 3.11 1.05
N ILE A 142 12.21 3.19 0.04
CA ILE A 142 13.54 3.83 0.15
C ILE A 142 13.39 5.28 0.62
N VAL A 143 12.46 6.04 0.04
CA VAL A 143 12.16 7.42 0.45
C VAL A 143 11.74 7.49 1.92
N LYS A 144 10.86 6.58 2.37
CA LYS A 144 10.44 6.51 3.78
C LYS A 144 11.62 6.20 4.72
N LEU A 145 12.52 5.30 4.33
CA LEU A 145 13.74 5.01 5.09
C LEU A 145 14.66 6.24 5.19
N LEU A 146 14.82 7.00 4.10
CA LEU A 146 15.59 8.26 4.08
C LEU A 146 14.97 9.33 4.99
N GLN A 147 13.64 9.43 5.04
CA GLN A 147 12.96 10.35 5.95
C GLN A 147 13.19 9.99 7.41
N LEU A 148 13.04 8.70 7.77
CA LEU A 148 13.33 8.20 9.12
C LEU A 148 14.77 8.48 9.53
N ASP A 149 15.71 8.34 8.59
CA ASP A 149 17.11 8.62 8.84
C ASP A 149 17.40 10.08 9.12
N LYS A 150 16.84 10.99 8.32
CA LYS A 150 16.94 12.44 8.56
C LYS A 150 16.37 12.81 9.92
N SER A 151 15.21 12.27 10.29
CA SER A 151 14.59 12.51 11.60
C SER A 151 15.46 11.98 12.75
N THR A 152 16.01 10.77 12.61
CA THR A 152 16.86 10.16 13.63
C THR A 152 18.15 10.95 13.86
N ASN A 153 18.80 11.39 12.78
CA ASN A 153 20.03 12.18 12.87
C ASN A 153 19.75 13.58 13.44
N ALA A 154 18.60 14.19 13.09
CA ALA A 154 18.19 15.47 13.67
C ALA A 154 17.99 15.38 15.20
N SER A 155 17.38 14.30 15.69
CA SER A 155 17.21 14.08 17.14
C SER A 155 18.52 13.89 17.88
N LYS A 156 19.46 13.11 17.33
CA LYS A 156 20.80 12.92 17.93
C LYS A 156 21.55 14.24 18.11
N ASN A 157 21.51 15.10 17.09
CA ASN A 157 22.16 16.41 17.14
C ASN A 157 21.57 17.33 18.22
N ILE A 158 20.29 17.19 18.57
CA ILE A 158 19.63 18.00 19.61
C ILE A 158 20.05 17.51 21.01
N GLU A 159 20.09 16.20 21.24
CA GLU A 159 20.53 15.62 22.51
C GLU A 159 21.99 16.00 22.82
N GLU A 160 22.87 15.96 21.82
CA GLU A 160 24.29 16.34 21.96
C GLU A 160 24.49 17.85 22.25
N THR A 161 23.53 18.71 21.91
CA THR A 161 23.58 20.15 22.26
C THR A 161 23.07 20.49 23.65
N LEU A 162 22.44 19.53 24.35
CA LEU A 162 21.86 19.72 25.69
C LEU A 162 22.73 19.13 26.81
N GLU A 163 23.79 18.39 26.46
CA GLU A 163 24.86 17.94 27.38
C GLU A 163 26.05 18.91 27.40
#